data_AF-A0A3C0N3N7-F1
#
_entry.id   AF-A0A3C0N3N7-F1
#
_cell.length_a   1.000
_cell.length_b   1.000
_cell.length_c   1.000
_cell.angle_alpha   90.00
_cell.angle_beta   90.00
_cell.angle_gamma   90.00
#
_symmetry.space_group_name_H-M   'P 1'
#
loop_
_entity.id
_entity.type
_entity.pdbx_description
1 polymer ?
#
loop_
_entity_poly.entity_id
_entity_poly.type
_entity_poly.pdbx_seq_one_letter_code
_entity_poly.pdbx_strand_id
1 'polypeptide(L)'
;MNESATALFDTGLERYKAGEGPETLIPVFKEVCDRAPKIAAAWSCLAWLYLLEDKPDQAYKAALKGVKLDQDAPQARINLVIAMLETGQKGVRQHIDVAKQLMAIDPGVRRDLTESIEDGLTRKPNWGALDRVKKWLSESES
;
A
#
# COMPACT_ATOMS: atom_id res chain seq x y z
N MET A 1 27.37 -9.27 11.21
CA MET A 1 26.51 -10.16 10.40
C MET A 1 25.47 -9.28 9.73
N ASN A 2 25.29 -9.38 8.42
CA ASN A 2 24.25 -8.61 7.72
C ASN A 2 22.90 -9.33 7.96
N GLU A 3 21.89 -8.63 8.46
CA GLU A 3 20.53 -9.17 8.64
C GLU A 3 19.97 -9.63 7.28
N SER A 4 19.16 -10.69 7.20
CA SER A 4 18.56 -11.13 5.91
C SER A 4 17.52 -10.12 5.41
N ALA A 5 17.24 -10.08 4.10
CA ALA A 5 16.23 -9.16 3.57
C ALA A 5 14.81 -9.42 4.15
N THR A 6 14.50 -10.67 4.48
CA THR A 6 13.25 -11.06 5.16
C THR A 6 13.21 -10.57 6.60
N ALA A 7 14.28 -10.75 7.37
CA ALA A 7 14.34 -10.25 8.75
C ALA A 7 14.28 -8.71 8.80
N LEU A 8 14.93 -8.04 7.85
CA LEU A 8 14.86 -6.58 7.70
C LEU A 8 13.43 -6.12 7.35
N PHE A 9 12.73 -6.87 6.50
CA PHE A 9 11.32 -6.62 6.18
C PHE A 9 10.41 -6.77 7.41
N ASP A 10 10.53 -7.88 8.14
CA ASP A 10 9.73 -8.15 9.33
C ASP A 10 9.98 -7.08 10.41
N THR A 11 11.24 -6.74 10.65
CA THR A 11 11.63 -5.68 11.59
C THR A 11 11.10 -4.31 11.13
N GLY A 12 11.14 -4.01 9.83
CA GLY A 12 10.55 -2.79 9.25
C GLY A 12 9.05 -2.69 9.49
N LEU A 13 8.31 -3.80 9.37
CA LEU A 13 6.88 -3.87 9.67
C LEU A 13 6.59 -3.64 11.15
N GLU A 14 7.34 -4.27 12.05
CA GLU A 14 7.15 -4.08 13.49
C GLU A 14 7.43 -2.64 13.91
N ARG A 15 8.47 -2.02 13.34
CA ARG A 15 8.76 -0.60 13.55
C ARG A 15 7.64 0.31 13.05
N TYR A 16 7.08 0.03 11.88
CA TYR A 16 5.90 0.77 11.38
C TYR A 16 4.71 0.69 12.34
N LYS A 17 4.40 -0.52 12.83
CA LYS A 17 3.33 -0.76 13.81
C LYS A 17 3.60 -0.08 15.15
N ALA A 18 4.87 0.03 15.55
CA ALA A 18 5.30 0.77 16.74
C ALA A 18 5.19 2.30 16.59
N GLY A 19 4.73 2.79 15.44
CA GLY A 19 4.50 4.21 15.18
C GLY A 19 5.66 4.93 14.52
N GLU A 20 6.70 4.20 14.11
CA GLU A 20 7.82 4.83 13.41
C GLU A 20 7.38 5.41 12.06
N GLY A 21 7.89 6.59 11.73
CA GLY A 21 7.44 7.41 10.61
C GLY A 21 7.99 6.95 9.25
N PRO A 22 7.37 7.41 8.14
CA PRO A 22 7.80 7.08 6.79
C PRO A 22 9.22 7.57 6.46
N GLU A 23 9.64 8.71 6.98
CA GLU A 23 10.97 9.28 6.72
C GLU A 23 12.12 8.30 7.05
N THR A 24 12.00 7.55 8.14
CA THR A 24 13.02 6.60 8.61
C THR A 24 12.85 5.21 8.00
N LEU A 25 11.61 4.83 7.67
CA LEU A 25 11.29 3.50 7.14
C LEU A 25 11.47 3.39 5.63
N ILE A 26 11.35 4.49 4.87
CA ILE A 26 11.58 4.47 3.42
C ILE A 26 12.97 3.89 3.06
N PRO A 27 14.10 4.34 3.66
CA PRO A 27 15.40 3.74 3.40
C PRO A 27 15.45 2.23 3.67
N VAL A 28 14.80 1.77 4.74
CA VAL A 28 14.74 0.36 5.13
C VAL A 28 14.02 -0.46 4.07
N PHE A 29 12.81 -0.06 3.68
CA PHE A 29 12.03 -0.79 2.68
C PHE A 29 12.61 -0.69 1.28
N LYS A 30 13.34 0.39 0.94
CA LYS A 30 14.16 0.44 -0.28
C LYS A 30 15.24 -0.63 -0.26
N GLU A 31 15.97 -0.76 0.84
CA GLU A 31 17.00 -1.80 0.97
C GLU A 31 16.41 -3.20 0.85
N VAL A 32 15.26 -3.47 1.48
CA VAL A 32 14.53 -4.74 1.31
C VAL A 32 14.19 -4.99 -0.15
N CYS A 33 13.65 -3.98 -0.86
CA CYS A 33 13.29 -4.11 -2.27
C CYS A 33 14.51 -4.34 -3.17
N ASP A 34 15.64 -3.70 -2.87
CA ASP A 34 16.90 -3.87 -3.63
C ASP A 34 17.50 -5.26 -3.43
N ARG A 35 17.45 -5.78 -2.20
CA ARG A 35 18.02 -7.08 -1.83
C ARG A 35 17.11 -8.26 -2.18
N ALA A 36 15.80 -8.05 -2.17
CA ALA A 36 14.79 -9.08 -2.44
C ALA A 36 13.67 -8.54 -3.35
N PRO A 37 13.96 -8.24 -4.62
CA PRO A 37 13.04 -7.54 -5.53
C PRO A 37 11.80 -8.34 -5.94
N LYS A 38 11.68 -9.61 -5.51
CA LYS A 38 10.53 -10.48 -5.77
C LYS A 38 9.51 -10.49 -4.63
N ILE A 39 9.78 -9.84 -3.50
CA ILE A 39 8.84 -9.76 -2.38
C ILE A 39 7.80 -8.67 -2.70
N ALA A 40 6.62 -9.05 -3.19
CA ALA A 40 5.55 -8.12 -3.55
C ALA A 40 5.13 -7.23 -2.37
N ALA A 41 5.06 -7.82 -1.16
CA ALA A 41 4.69 -7.11 0.06
C ALA A 41 5.65 -5.95 0.40
N ALA A 42 6.96 -6.10 0.16
CA ALA A 42 7.95 -5.04 0.39
C ALA A 42 7.70 -3.83 -0.50
N TRP A 43 7.37 -4.06 -1.78
CA TRP A 43 7.00 -3.00 -2.72
C TRP A 43 5.68 -2.32 -2.33
N SER A 44 4.73 -3.09 -1.80
CA SER A 44 3.48 -2.54 -1.27
C SER A 44 3.72 -1.61 -0.08
N CYS A 45 4.52 -2.04 0.90
CA CYS A 45 4.91 -1.21 2.05
C CYS A 45 5.67 0.04 1.62
N LEU A 46 6.64 -0.10 0.71
CA LEU A 46 7.38 1.05 0.19
C LEU A 46 6.47 2.07 -0.50
N ALA A 47 5.49 1.60 -1.29
CA ALA A 47 4.51 2.49 -1.91
C ALA A 47 3.66 3.22 -0.86
N TRP A 48 3.19 2.52 0.16
CA TRP A 48 2.42 3.11 1.25
C TRP A 48 3.20 4.21 1.99
N LEU A 49 4.46 3.95 2.33
CA LEU A 49 5.32 4.91 2.99
C LEU A 49 5.59 6.14 2.11
N TYR A 50 5.75 5.97 0.80
CA TYR A 50 5.87 7.10 -0.12
C TYR A 50 4.59 7.95 -0.16
N LEU A 51 3.41 7.35 -0.09
CA LEU A 51 2.16 8.11 -0.10
C LEU A 51 1.93 8.89 1.21
N LEU A 52 2.31 8.31 2.35
CA LEU A 52 2.31 9.00 3.64
C LEU A 52 3.24 10.22 3.62
N GLU A 53 4.32 10.15 2.84
CA GLU A 53 5.36 11.18 2.72
C GLU A 53 5.19 12.10 1.49
N ASP A 54 3.98 12.18 0.94
CA ASP A 54 3.64 13.04 -0.22
C ASP A 54 4.56 12.84 -1.44
N LYS A 55 4.97 11.58 -1.72
CA LYS A 55 5.82 11.17 -2.85
C LYS A 55 5.05 10.29 -3.85
N PRO A 56 3.98 10.77 -4.48
CA PRO A 56 3.08 9.94 -5.28
C PRO A 56 3.71 9.33 -6.53
N ASP A 57 4.68 10.01 -7.18
CA ASP A 57 5.40 9.46 -8.33
C ASP A 57 6.26 8.24 -7.96
N GLN A 58 6.86 8.26 -6.77
CA GLN A 58 7.65 7.13 -6.26
C GLN A 58 6.73 6.00 -5.80
N ALA A 59 5.62 6.35 -5.14
CA ALA A 59 4.58 5.41 -4.77
C ALA A 59 4.02 4.67 -5.98
N TYR A 60 3.72 5.38 -7.07
CA TYR A 60 3.19 4.79 -8.31
C TYR A 60 4.13 3.70 -8.86
N LYS A 61 5.43 4.00 -8.95
CA LYS A 61 6.44 3.03 -9.43
C LYS A 61 6.52 1.80 -8.52
N ALA A 62 6.53 2.01 -7.20
CA ALA A 62 6.59 0.93 -6.22
C ALA A 62 5.33 0.06 -6.23
N ALA A 63 4.15 0.68 -6.23
CA ALA A 63 2.86 -0.01 -6.25
C ALA A 63 2.68 -0.81 -7.54
N LEU A 64 3.05 -0.23 -8.69
CA LEU A 64 3.01 -0.93 -9.98
C LEU A 64 3.89 -2.19 -9.97
N LYS A 65 5.08 -2.10 -9.34
CA LYS A 65 5.96 -3.26 -9.16
C LYS A 65 5.33 -4.31 -8.25
N GLY A 66 4.73 -3.91 -7.13
CA GLY A 66 4.01 -4.79 -6.21
C GLY A 66 2.88 -5.56 -6.90
N VAL A 67 1.98 -4.85 -7.59
CA VAL A 67 0.86 -5.44 -8.34
C VAL A 67 1.34 -6.37 -9.47
N LYS A 68 2.47 -6.05 -10.12
CA LYS A 68 3.04 -6.92 -11.16
C LYS A 68 3.57 -8.24 -10.60
N LEU A 69 4.11 -8.23 -9.37
CA LEU A 69 4.64 -9.42 -8.71
C LEU A 69 3.51 -10.28 -8.13
N ASP A 70 2.48 -9.64 -7.60
CA ASP A 70 1.29 -10.29 -7.06
C ASP A 70 0.03 -9.53 -7.49
N GLN A 71 -0.68 -10.12 -8.45
CA GLN A 71 -1.91 -9.52 -8.98
C GLN A 71 -3.08 -9.68 -8.01
N ASP A 72 -3.01 -10.56 -7.03
CA ASP A 72 -4.11 -10.78 -6.10
C ASP A 72 -3.88 -10.06 -4.77
N ALA A 73 -2.80 -9.29 -4.64
CA ALA A 73 -2.49 -8.46 -3.46
C ALA A 73 -3.45 -7.25 -3.35
N PRO A 74 -4.43 -7.25 -2.42
CA PRO A 74 -5.44 -6.21 -2.32
C PRO A 74 -4.81 -4.86 -1.93
N GLN A 75 -3.91 -4.84 -0.93
CA GLN A 75 -3.27 -3.61 -0.48
C GLN A 75 -2.40 -2.96 -1.57
N ALA A 76 -1.68 -3.76 -2.36
CA ALA A 76 -0.84 -3.23 -3.44
C ALA A 76 -1.69 -2.53 -4.52
N ARG A 77 -2.89 -3.07 -4.81
CA ARG A 77 -3.86 -2.45 -5.73
C ARG A 77 -4.40 -1.15 -5.17
N ILE A 78 -4.73 -1.10 -3.88
CA ILE A 78 -5.18 0.14 -3.22
C ILE A 78 -4.10 1.21 -3.25
N ASN A 79 -2.86 0.86 -2.92
CA ASN A 79 -1.73 1.78 -2.99
C ASN A 79 -1.52 2.31 -4.42
N LEU A 80 -1.70 1.45 -5.43
CA LEU A 80 -1.62 1.85 -6.83
C LEU A 80 -2.74 2.83 -7.19
N VAL A 81 -3.98 2.57 -6.78
CA VAL A 81 -5.11 3.50 -7.01
C VAL A 81 -4.84 4.86 -6.40
N ILE A 82 -4.39 4.91 -5.15
CA ILE A 82 -4.12 6.18 -4.47
C ILE A 82 -3.01 6.95 -5.21
N ALA A 83 -1.90 6.28 -5.54
CA ALA A 83 -0.82 6.89 -6.31
C ALA A 83 -1.29 7.38 -7.68
N MET A 84 -2.17 6.64 -8.36
CA MET A 84 -2.75 7.03 -9.64
C MET A 84 -3.62 8.29 -9.50
N LEU A 85 -4.42 8.40 -8.44
CA LEU A 85 -5.22 9.60 -8.19
C LEU A 85 -4.35 10.83 -7.94
N GLU A 86 -3.30 10.68 -7.13
CA GLU A 86 -2.39 11.78 -6.79
C GLU A 86 -1.47 12.20 -7.95
N THR A 87 -1.23 11.31 -8.91
CA THR A 87 -0.47 11.59 -10.14
C THR A 87 -1.34 11.87 -11.38
N GLY A 88 -2.67 11.91 -11.23
CA GLY A 88 -3.60 12.19 -12.33
C GLY A 88 -3.72 11.08 -13.39
N GLN A 89 -3.35 9.84 -13.06
CA GLN A 89 -3.43 8.68 -13.94
C GLN A 89 -4.87 8.17 -14.08
N LYS A 90 -5.19 7.60 -15.23
CA LYS A 90 -6.52 7.02 -15.54
C LYS A 90 -6.53 5.51 -15.31
N GLY A 91 -7.72 4.92 -15.20
CA GLY A 91 -7.89 3.45 -15.14
C GLY A 91 -8.00 2.88 -13.72
N VAL A 92 -8.21 3.71 -12.70
CA VAL A 92 -8.33 3.27 -11.30
C VAL A 92 -9.48 2.30 -11.05
N ARG A 93 -10.55 2.35 -11.86
CA ARG A 93 -11.77 1.55 -11.67
C ARG A 93 -11.51 0.05 -11.63
N GLN A 94 -10.72 -0.48 -12.57
CA GLN A 94 -10.41 -1.91 -12.61
C GLN A 94 -9.71 -2.40 -11.33
N HIS A 95 -8.86 -1.57 -10.73
CA HIS A 95 -8.18 -1.93 -9.49
C HIS A 95 -9.12 -1.91 -8.29
N ILE A 96 -10.06 -0.95 -8.24
CA ILE A 96 -11.12 -0.90 -7.23
C ILE A 96 -12.05 -2.11 -7.34
N ASP A 97 -12.48 -2.48 -8.55
CA ASP A 97 -13.39 -3.59 -8.76
C ASP A 97 -12.76 -4.92 -8.29
N VAL A 98 -11.48 -5.16 -8.60
CA VAL A 98 -10.76 -6.34 -8.10
C VAL A 98 -10.62 -6.31 -6.58
N ALA A 99 -10.28 -5.16 -5.98
CA ALA A 99 -10.19 -5.05 -4.53
C ALA A 99 -11.55 -5.37 -3.85
N LYS A 100 -12.66 -4.88 -4.40
CA LYS A 100 -14.02 -5.22 -3.93
C LYS A 100 -14.31 -6.72 -4.01
N GLN A 101 -13.95 -7.35 -5.12
CA GLN A 101 -14.12 -8.80 -5.28
C GLN A 101 -13.35 -9.58 -4.21
N LEU A 102 -12.08 -9.22 -3.96
CA LEU A 102 -11.27 -9.84 -2.92
C LEU A 102 -11.88 -9.64 -1.52
N MET A 103 -12.39 -8.43 -1.21
CA MET A 103 -13.10 -8.14 0.04
C MET A 103 -14.45 -8.87 0.20
N ALA A 104 -15.05 -9.30 -0.91
CA ALA A 104 -16.28 -10.09 -0.90
C ALA A 104 -16.00 -11.58 -0.68
N ILE A 105 -14.87 -12.07 -1.20
CA ILE A 105 -14.42 -13.46 -1.07
C ILE A 105 -13.87 -13.72 0.34
N ASP A 106 -13.07 -12.80 0.88
CA ASP A 106 -12.38 -12.97 2.16
C ASP A 106 -12.69 -11.81 3.14
N PRO A 107 -13.42 -12.08 4.24
CA PRO A 107 -13.64 -11.11 5.30
C PRO A 107 -12.35 -10.61 5.98
N GLY A 108 -11.27 -11.40 5.97
CA GLY A 108 -9.93 -10.99 6.43
C GLY A 108 -9.37 -9.87 5.57
N VAL A 109 -9.40 -10.03 4.25
CA VAL A 109 -8.99 -8.97 3.30
C VAL A 109 -9.80 -7.69 3.51
N ARG A 110 -11.12 -7.81 3.72
CA ARG A 110 -11.95 -6.65 4.04
C ARG A 110 -11.49 -5.93 5.30
N ARG A 111 -11.19 -6.69 6.35
CA ARG A 111 -10.72 -6.15 7.63
C ARG A 111 -9.38 -5.43 7.43
N ASP A 112 -8.40 -6.11 6.87
CA ASP A 112 -7.03 -5.60 6.71
C ASP A 112 -6.99 -4.31 5.86
N LEU A 113 -7.77 -4.25 4.78
CA LEU A 113 -7.89 -3.02 3.97
C LEU A 113 -8.56 -1.89 4.73
N THR A 114 -9.60 -2.18 5.51
CA THR A 114 -10.30 -1.18 6.31
C THR A 114 -9.37 -0.60 7.38
N GLU A 115 -8.66 -1.47 8.10
CA GLU A 115 -7.67 -1.08 9.12
C GLU A 115 -6.53 -0.25 8.51
N SER A 116 -6.02 -0.65 7.34
CA SER A 116 -4.95 0.10 6.65
C SER A 116 -5.41 1.49 6.22
N ILE A 117 -6.66 1.64 5.75
CA ILE A 117 -7.25 2.94 5.42
C ILE A 117 -7.39 3.81 6.67
N GLU A 118 -7.85 3.24 7.78
CA GLU A 118 -8.03 3.96 9.04
C GLU A 118 -6.69 4.40 9.65
N ASP A 119 -5.67 3.54 9.62
CA ASP A 119 -4.30 3.90 10.01
C ASP A 119 -3.73 5.02 9.13
N GLY A 120 -3.93 4.93 7.81
CA GLY A 120 -3.53 5.97 6.86
C GLY A 120 -4.17 7.33 7.15
N LEU A 121 -5.47 7.37 7.43
CA LEU A 121 -6.19 8.59 7.80
C LEU A 121 -5.82 9.07 9.21
N THR A 122 -5.44 8.18 10.13
CA THR A 122 -4.93 8.57 11.44
C THR A 122 -3.57 9.27 11.33
N ARG A 123 -2.68 8.75 10.47
CA ARG A 123 -1.35 9.34 10.23
C ARG A 123 -1.39 10.57 9.34
N LYS A 124 -2.32 10.63 8.39
CA LYS A 124 -2.50 11.73 7.44
C LYS A 124 -4.01 12.11 7.34
N PRO A 125 -4.54 12.93 8.27
CA PRO A 125 -5.98 13.23 8.39
C PRO A 125 -6.66 13.93 7.21
N ASN A 126 -5.91 14.44 6.23
CA ASN A 126 -6.44 15.17 5.07
C ASN A 126 -6.07 14.49 3.75
N TRP A 127 -6.13 13.16 3.73
CA TRP A 127 -5.70 12.37 2.57
C TRP A 127 -6.86 12.13 1.60
N GLY A 128 -7.19 13.17 0.80
CA GLY A 128 -8.38 13.15 -0.05
C GLY A 128 -8.45 11.99 -1.07
N ALA A 129 -7.31 11.51 -1.57
CA ALA A 129 -7.27 10.33 -2.43
C ALA A 129 -7.66 9.05 -1.66
N LEU A 130 -7.19 8.88 -0.42
CA LEU A 130 -7.55 7.77 0.44
C LEU A 130 -9.02 7.82 0.88
N ASP A 131 -9.55 9.00 1.21
CA ASP A 131 -10.98 9.18 1.49
C ASP A 131 -11.86 8.74 0.32
N ARG A 132 -11.44 9.10 -0.90
CA ARG A 132 -12.15 8.70 -2.12
C ARG A 132 -12.15 7.19 -2.31
N VAL A 133 -11.01 6.54 -2.08
CA VAL A 133 -10.88 5.08 -2.12
C VAL A 133 -11.75 4.43 -1.05
N LYS A 134 -11.72 4.92 0.19
CA LYS A 134 -12.57 4.45 1.30
C LYS A 134 -14.05 4.46 0.92
N LYS A 135 -14.51 5.58 0.34
CA LYS A 135 -15.88 5.72 -0.13
C LYS A 135 -16.19 4.67 -1.20
N TRP A 136 -15.36 4.55 -2.24
CA TRP A 136 -15.59 3.59 -3.31
C TRP A 136 -15.65 2.15 -2.81
N LEU A 137 -14.77 1.74 -1.89
CA LEU A 137 -14.76 0.38 -1.34
C LEU A 137 -15.97 0.09 -0.44
N SER A 138 -16.56 1.12 0.15
CA SER A 138 -17.75 1.01 1.02
C SER A 138 -19.07 1.01 0.24
N GLU A 139 -19.05 1.47 -1.01
CA GLU A 139 -20.24 1.46 -1.87
C GLU A 139 -20.57 0.03 -2.32
N SER A 140 -21.73 -0.48 -1.90
CA SER A 140 -22.33 -1.68 -2.49
C SER A 140 -22.64 -1.40 -3.97
N GLU A 141 -22.34 -2.33 -4.87
CA GLU A 141 -22.95 -2.29 -6.20
C GLU A 141 -24.48 -2.37 -6.02
N SER A 142 -25.18 -1.36 -6.54
CA SER A 142 -26.64 -1.24 -6.45
C SER A 142 -27.33 -2.11 -7.48
#